data_AF-X0Q0Z6-F1
#
_entry.id   AF-X0Q0Z6-F1
#
_cell.length_a   1.000
_cell.length_b   1.000
_cell.length_c   1.000
_cell.angle_alpha   90.00
_cell.angle_beta   90.00
_cell.angle_gamma   90.00
#
_symmetry.space_group_name_H-M   'P 1'
#
loop_
_entity.id
_entity.type
_entity.pdbx_description
1 polymer ?
#
loop_
_entity_poly.entity_id
_entity_poly.type
_entity_poly.pdbx_seq_one_letter_code
_entity_poly.pdbx_strand_id
1 'polypeptide(L)'
;MLQSESKFRAYRLHAVALLVGVLSLGAVAYREFDAATGYLMDLSVFRDAGYAFVSGLPLYSADFPSSSGFRFIYAPFAAILFAPMAEIDPAVLQALWCALNLGLVWWMVKVALSKLDVGRPELLALLSMGPVLLLEPMRSNFDFGQINIILMALVVADCTGVIPKRFRGVAIGLAAAVKITPAAFLLVLLVRRDFRSIGRSLATILVTVGLGFWLLPQSSMWFWTTEFFATGRAGAPDFFRNQAATGVIARLGAEGRLASILWVLSAAVIVSAAAWSAYRFTRSGEHLIALSIVALASLLAAPFAVTHHWAYSILLIPILIAPQYRSWRPLIGTATLVFLIGPNFVLQSASSGWVEAAVREVIGSSQCLIALVLLGAAVVAARSRTPLPDVETDAVPADDDALEPARS
;
A
#
# COMPACT_ATOMS: atom_id res chain seq x y z
N MET A 1 -12.05 -44.09 19.01
CA MET A 1 -12.38 -43.36 17.76
C MET A 1 -11.98 -41.88 17.84
N LEU A 2 -12.46 -41.10 18.82
CA LEU A 2 -12.17 -39.66 18.99
C LEU A 2 -10.66 -39.30 19.11
N GLN A 3 -9.85 -40.11 19.80
CA GLN A 3 -8.40 -39.90 19.88
C GLN A 3 -7.68 -40.07 18.53
N SER A 4 -8.18 -40.97 17.66
CA SER A 4 -7.61 -41.21 16.32
C SER A 4 -7.87 -40.03 15.39
N GLU A 5 -9.10 -39.49 15.40
CA GLU A 5 -9.46 -38.30 14.62
C GLU A 5 -8.69 -37.05 15.04
N SER A 6 -8.44 -36.87 16.35
CA SER A 6 -7.64 -35.75 16.86
C SER A 6 -6.18 -35.79 16.38
N LYS A 7 -5.56 -36.98 16.42
CA LYS A 7 -4.19 -37.20 15.93
C LYS A 7 -4.12 -36.98 14.42
N PHE A 8 -5.09 -37.50 13.67
CA PHE A 8 -5.14 -37.34 12.22
C PHE A 8 -5.32 -35.89 11.78
N ARG A 9 -6.16 -35.12 12.50
CA ARG A 9 -6.30 -33.67 12.29
C ARG A 9 -4.99 -32.93 12.60
N ALA A 10 -4.30 -33.31 13.67
CA ALA A 10 -3.00 -32.74 14.00
C ALA A 10 -1.97 -33.02 12.90
N TYR A 11 -1.83 -34.25 12.41
CA TYR A 11 -0.91 -34.57 11.32
C TYR A 11 -1.19 -33.78 10.05
N ARG A 12 -2.46 -33.64 9.66
CA ARG A 12 -2.86 -32.82 8.50
C ARG A 12 -2.44 -31.35 8.66
N LEU A 13 -2.64 -30.78 9.85
CA LEU A 13 -2.24 -29.40 10.12
C LEU A 13 -0.71 -29.22 10.06
N HIS A 14 0.07 -30.18 10.59
CA HIS A 14 1.53 -30.14 10.50
C HIS A 14 2.03 -30.30 9.06
N ALA A 15 1.45 -31.21 8.29
CA ALA A 15 1.81 -31.41 6.88
C ALA A 15 1.50 -30.16 6.04
N VAL A 16 0.34 -29.53 6.25
CA VAL A 16 -0.02 -28.27 5.58
C VAL A 16 0.93 -27.15 6.00
N ALA A 17 1.23 -27.00 7.29
CA ALA A 17 2.17 -25.98 7.77
C ALA A 17 3.59 -26.20 7.21
N LEU A 18 4.05 -27.44 7.12
CA LEU A 18 5.33 -27.79 6.52
C LEU A 18 5.37 -27.43 5.04
N LEU A 19 4.35 -27.84 4.27
CA LEU A 19 4.24 -27.52 2.85
C LEU A 19 4.25 -26.01 2.60
N VAL A 20 3.43 -25.26 3.36
CA VAL A 20 3.37 -23.80 3.28
C VAL A 20 4.70 -23.16 3.70
N GLY A 21 5.39 -23.71 4.69
CA GLY A 21 6.71 -23.25 5.12
C GLY A 21 7.77 -23.46 4.05
N VAL A 22 7.81 -24.64 3.40
CA VAL A 22 8.73 -24.93 2.30
C VAL A 22 8.47 -24.02 1.10
N LEU A 23 7.20 -23.82 0.73
CA LEU A 23 6.83 -22.89 -0.35
C LEU A 23 7.23 -21.45 -0.02
N SER A 24 7.06 -21.03 1.24
CA SER A 24 7.45 -19.69 1.69
C SER A 24 8.96 -19.49 1.65
N LEU A 25 9.73 -20.48 2.11
CA LEU A 25 11.19 -20.45 2.03
C LEU A 25 11.67 -20.41 0.58
N GLY A 26 11.08 -21.24 -0.29
CA GLY A 26 11.39 -21.27 -1.72
C GLY A 26 11.08 -19.94 -2.41
N ALA A 27 9.94 -19.31 -2.09
CA ALA A 27 9.58 -18.00 -2.63
C ALA A 27 10.56 -16.90 -2.18
N VAL A 28 10.94 -16.88 -0.90
CA VAL A 28 11.93 -15.93 -0.37
C VAL A 28 13.28 -16.12 -1.05
N ALA A 29 13.77 -17.36 -1.12
CA ALA A 29 15.05 -17.69 -1.76
C ALA A 29 15.04 -17.34 -3.26
N TYR A 30 13.94 -17.59 -3.96
CA TYR A 30 13.79 -17.20 -5.36
C TYR A 30 13.86 -15.68 -5.54
N ARG A 31 13.22 -14.89 -4.67
CA ARG A 31 13.27 -13.41 -4.76
C ARG A 31 14.67 -12.85 -4.56
N GLU A 32 15.43 -13.41 -3.63
CA GLU A 32 16.83 -13.02 -3.45
C GLU A 32 17.70 -13.44 -4.64
N PHE A 33 17.53 -14.66 -5.12
CA PHE A 33 18.27 -15.13 -6.30
C PHE A 33 17.98 -14.26 -7.54
N ASP A 34 16.71 -13.95 -7.77
CA ASP A 34 16.26 -13.11 -8.90
C ASP A 34 16.78 -11.67 -8.76
N ALA A 35 16.76 -11.08 -7.56
CA ALA A 35 17.35 -9.77 -7.32
C ALA A 35 18.88 -9.75 -7.50
N ALA A 36 19.57 -10.83 -7.14
CA ALA A 36 21.02 -10.93 -7.27
C ALA A 36 21.49 -11.18 -8.71
N THR A 37 20.63 -11.77 -9.56
CA THR A 37 20.97 -12.17 -10.94
C THR A 37 20.27 -11.34 -12.01
N GLY A 38 19.19 -10.66 -11.66
CA GLY A 38 18.36 -9.84 -12.54
C GLY A 38 18.73 -8.36 -12.55
N TYR A 39 17.83 -7.58 -13.16
CA TYR A 39 17.94 -6.13 -13.27
C TYR A 39 16.66 -5.46 -12.78
N LEU A 40 16.76 -4.76 -11.65
CA LEU A 40 15.64 -4.06 -11.01
C LEU A 40 15.52 -2.65 -11.58
N MET A 41 14.74 -2.53 -12.66
CA MET A 41 14.66 -1.32 -13.48
C MET A 41 14.28 -0.05 -12.68
N ASP A 42 13.32 -0.11 -11.76
CA ASP A 42 12.89 1.09 -11.04
C ASP A 42 13.87 1.44 -9.91
N LEU A 43 14.51 0.43 -9.31
CA LEU A 43 15.59 0.67 -8.34
C LEU A 43 16.78 1.39 -8.98
N SER A 44 17.09 1.07 -10.23
CA SER A 44 18.13 1.79 -10.98
C SER A 44 17.80 3.28 -11.13
N VAL A 45 16.53 3.64 -11.39
CA VAL A 45 16.10 5.05 -11.47
C VAL A 45 16.29 5.77 -10.12
N PHE A 46 16.09 5.08 -9.00
CA PHE A 46 16.33 5.65 -7.68
C PHE A 46 17.83 5.93 -7.46
N ARG A 47 18.68 4.97 -7.82
CA ARG A 47 20.14 5.13 -7.78
C ARG A 47 20.62 6.27 -8.69
N ASP A 48 20.11 6.34 -9.93
CA ASP A 48 20.44 7.38 -10.90
C ASP A 48 20.01 8.76 -10.41
N ALA A 49 18.86 8.87 -9.75
CA ALA A 49 18.42 10.13 -9.13
C ALA A 49 19.33 10.56 -7.98
N GLY A 50 19.79 9.61 -7.16
CA GLY A 50 20.80 9.87 -6.14
C GLY A 50 22.12 10.35 -6.75
N TYR A 51 22.59 9.68 -7.81
CA TYR A 51 23.80 10.05 -8.55
C TYR A 51 23.68 11.44 -9.18
N ALA A 52 22.52 11.75 -9.77
CA ALA A 52 22.26 13.05 -10.36
C ALA A 52 22.31 14.16 -9.30
N PHE A 53 21.74 13.92 -8.11
CA PHE A 53 21.81 14.86 -7.00
C PHE A 53 23.26 15.11 -6.54
N VAL A 54 24.02 14.05 -6.27
CA VAL A 54 25.41 14.17 -5.78
C VAL A 54 26.34 14.80 -6.81
N SER A 55 26.08 14.56 -8.10
CA SER A 55 26.89 15.06 -9.22
C SER A 55 26.44 16.42 -9.76
N GLY A 56 25.38 17.02 -9.20
CA GLY A 56 24.85 18.30 -9.69
C GLY A 56 24.23 18.23 -11.10
N LEU A 57 23.72 17.06 -11.51
CA LEU A 57 23.11 16.83 -12.81
C LEU A 57 21.58 17.08 -12.77
N PRO A 58 20.97 17.40 -13.92
CA PRO A 58 19.53 17.71 -13.98
C PRO A 58 18.66 16.47 -13.73
N LEU A 59 17.59 16.64 -12.92
CA LEU A 59 16.65 15.55 -12.57
C LEU A 59 15.54 15.30 -13.61
N TYR A 60 15.12 16.34 -14.33
CA TYR A 60 13.90 16.30 -15.16
C TYR A 60 14.15 16.70 -16.62
N SER A 61 15.41 16.67 -17.09
CA SER A 61 15.76 16.96 -18.49
C SER A 61 16.04 15.67 -19.28
N ALA A 62 16.25 15.82 -20.60
CA ALA A 62 16.72 14.73 -21.46
C ALA A 62 18.10 14.19 -21.05
N ASP A 63 18.90 15.02 -20.37
CA ASP A 63 20.25 14.68 -19.91
C ASP A 63 20.25 13.97 -18.53
N PHE A 64 19.08 13.57 -18.01
CA PHE A 64 19.00 12.76 -16.80
C PHE A 64 19.80 11.46 -17.02
N PRO A 65 20.73 11.10 -16.10
CA PRO A 65 21.68 10.00 -16.30
C PRO A 65 21.02 8.62 -16.09
N SER A 66 20.02 8.30 -16.91
CA SER A 66 19.22 7.08 -16.80
C SER A 66 19.99 5.86 -17.30
N SER A 67 20.18 4.86 -16.44
CA SER A 67 20.72 3.55 -16.83
C SER A 67 19.65 2.62 -17.39
N SER A 68 18.38 2.80 -17.02
CA SER A 68 17.23 1.98 -17.47
C SER A 68 16.50 2.53 -18.68
N GLY A 69 16.78 3.78 -19.08
CA GLY A 69 16.00 4.52 -20.06
C GLY A 69 14.72 5.17 -19.51
N PHE A 70 14.41 4.97 -18.21
CA PHE A 70 13.28 5.62 -17.56
C PHE A 70 13.69 6.94 -16.89
N ARG A 71 12.77 7.90 -16.95
CA ARG A 71 12.93 9.21 -16.31
C ARG A 71 12.60 9.16 -14.82
N PHE A 72 13.18 10.07 -14.06
CA PHE A 72 12.79 10.33 -12.68
C PHE A 72 11.51 11.18 -12.61
N ILE A 73 10.51 10.71 -11.86
CA ILE A 73 9.18 11.35 -11.74
C ILE A 73 8.77 11.63 -10.28
N TYR A 74 9.67 11.53 -9.33
CA TYR A 74 9.36 11.78 -7.91
C TYR A 74 9.72 13.22 -7.54
N ALA A 75 9.28 13.66 -6.36
CA ALA A 75 9.65 14.99 -5.85
C ALA A 75 11.17 15.08 -5.65
N PRO A 76 11.79 16.28 -5.74
CA PRO A 76 13.24 16.43 -5.58
C PRO A 76 13.79 15.91 -4.25
N PHE A 77 12.98 15.98 -3.19
CA PHE A 77 13.32 15.39 -1.89
C PHE A 77 13.68 13.90 -1.99
N ALA A 78 13.03 13.14 -2.88
CA ALA A 78 13.35 11.73 -3.07
C ALA A 78 14.76 11.51 -3.65
N ALA A 79 15.23 12.38 -4.55
CA ALA A 79 16.60 12.29 -5.06
C ALA A 79 17.64 12.48 -3.94
N ILE A 80 17.38 13.39 -3.00
CA ILE A 80 18.21 13.59 -1.79
C ILE A 80 18.21 12.33 -0.93
N LEU A 81 17.04 11.71 -0.73
CA LEU A 81 16.92 10.48 0.04
C LEU A 81 17.67 9.30 -0.62
N PHE A 82 17.73 9.28 -1.95
CA PHE A 82 18.42 8.23 -2.71
C PHE A 82 19.91 8.48 -2.91
N ALA A 83 20.44 9.65 -2.51
CA ALA A 83 21.85 9.98 -2.61
C ALA A 83 22.81 8.88 -2.12
N PRO A 84 22.55 8.21 -0.97
CA PRO A 84 23.45 7.14 -0.49
C PRO A 84 23.52 5.93 -1.42
N MET A 85 22.53 5.72 -2.29
CA MET A 85 22.50 4.58 -3.22
C MET A 85 23.49 4.73 -4.37
N ALA A 86 23.89 5.98 -4.71
CA ALA A 86 24.77 6.28 -5.83
C ALA A 86 26.13 5.57 -5.71
N GLU A 87 26.64 5.46 -4.49
CA GLU A 87 27.95 4.87 -4.18
C GLU A 87 27.93 3.35 -4.02
N ILE A 88 26.74 2.73 -4.01
CA ILE A 88 26.59 1.29 -3.81
C ILE A 88 26.65 0.59 -5.16
N ASP A 89 27.43 -0.49 -5.23
CA ASP A 89 27.45 -1.39 -6.39
C ASP A 89 26.02 -1.88 -6.71
N PRO A 90 25.58 -1.86 -7.99
CA PRO A 90 24.21 -2.21 -8.34
C PRO A 90 23.77 -3.59 -7.85
N ALA A 91 24.61 -4.62 -7.94
CA ALA A 91 24.24 -5.97 -7.53
C ALA A 91 24.05 -6.04 -6.01
N VAL A 92 24.95 -5.39 -5.26
CA VAL A 92 24.84 -5.27 -3.80
C VAL A 92 23.57 -4.49 -3.41
N LEU A 93 23.29 -3.38 -4.10
CA LEU A 93 22.09 -2.58 -3.85
C LEU A 93 20.81 -3.39 -4.09
N GLN A 94 20.73 -4.16 -5.18
CA GLN A 94 19.57 -5.01 -5.48
C GLN A 94 19.33 -6.06 -4.39
N ALA A 95 20.38 -6.75 -3.94
CA ALA A 95 20.27 -7.75 -2.87
C ALA A 95 19.83 -7.11 -1.55
N LEU A 96 20.44 -6.00 -1.13
CA LEU A 96 20.06 -5.29 0.09
C LEU A 96 18.62 -4.75 0.03
N TRP A 97 18.21 -4.24 -1.13
CA TRP A 97 16.85 -3.74 -1.35
C TRP A 97 15.81 -4.87 -1.31
N CYS A 98 16.13 -6.02 -1.90
CA CYS A 98 15.28 -7.21 -1.82
C CYS A 98 15.12 -7.68 -0.36
N ALA A 99 16.23 -7.82 0.36
CA ALA A 99 16.24 -8.25 1.76
C ALA A 99 15.44 -7.29 2.65
N LEU A 100 15.60 -5.97 2.46
CA LEU A 100 14.83 -4.95 3.16
C LEU A 100 13.32 -5.14 2.89
N ASN A 101 12.92 -5.26 1.63
CA ASN A 101 11.51 -5.42 1.26
C ASN A 101 10.91 -6.73 1.78
N LEU A 102 11.66 -7.84 1.77
CA LEU A 102 11.24 -9.11 2.37
C LEU A 102 10.99 -8.96 3.87
N GLY A 103 11.91 -8.31 4.58
CA GLY A 103 11.77 -8.01 6.00
C GLY A 103 10.55 -7.13 6.30
N LEU A 104 10.30 -6.11 5.47
CA LEU A 104 9.15 -5.21 5.63
C LEU A 104 7.82 -5.92 5.31
N VAL A 105 7.77 -6.79 4.30
CA VAL A 105 6.58 -7.60 4.00
C VAL A 105 6.25 -8.51 5.18
N TRP A 106 7.24 -9.25 5.68
CA TRP A 106 7.07 -10.08 6.88
C TRP A 106 6.57 -9.25 8.06
N TRP A 107 7.21 -8.11 8.32
CA TRP A 107 6.86 -7.23 9.42
C TRP A 107 5.43 -6.67 9.30
N MET A 108 5.00 -6.24 8.11
CA MET A 108 3.63 -5.75 7.89
C MET A 108 2.59 -6.85 8.12
N VAL A 109 2.83 -8.06 7.64
CA VAL A 109 1.92 -9.20 7.86
C VAL A 109 1.86 -9.56 9.34
N LYS A 110 3.01 -9.58 10.04
CA LYS A 110 3.08 -9.78 11.50
C LYS A 110 2.26 -8.71 12.22
N VAL A 111 2.45 -7.43 11.91
CA VAL A 111 1.71 -6.33 12.53
C VAL A 111 0.21 -6.48 12.28
N ALA A 112 -0.20 -6.79 11.04
CA ALA A 112 -1.60 -7.03 10.71
C ALA A 112 -2.20 -8.18 11.52
N LEU A 113 -1.53 -9.34 11.58
CA LEU A 113 -1.97 -10.50 12.38
C LEU A 113 -2.06 -10.17 13.87
N SER A 114 -1.10 -9.40 14.40
CA SER A 114 -1.11 -8.96 15.80
C SER A 114 -2.28 -8.04 16.10
N LYS A 115 -2.62 -7.12 15.18
CA LYS A 115 -3.77 -6.21 15.30
C LYS A 115 -5.12 -6.89 15.08
N LEU A 116 -5.10 -8.13 14.60
CA LEU A 116 -6.26 -8.99 14.45
C LEU A 116 -6.33 -10.03 15.58
N ASP A 117 -5.50 -9.88 16.63
CA ASP A 117 -5.43 -10.78 17.79
C ASP A 117 -5.22 -12.26 17.40
N VAL A 118 -4.51 -12.50 16.30
CA VAL A 118 -4.18 -13.85 15.85
C VAL A 118 -2.97 -14.36 16.63
N GLY A 119 -3.10 -15.52 17.28
CA GLY A 119 -2.01 -16.14 18.04
C GLY A 119 -0.80 -16.53 17.17
N ARG A 120 0.41 -16.37 17.72
CA ARG A 120 1.70 -16.62 17.05
C ARG A 120 1.88 -15.82 15.74
N PRO A 121 1.70 -14.48 15.76
CA PRO A 121 1.71 -13.67 14.55
C PRO A 121 3.06 -13.72 13.80
N GLU A 122 4.18 -13.90 14.50
CA GLU A 122 5.51 -14.03 13.89
C GLU A 122 5.61 -15.28 12.99
N LEU A 123 5.19 -16.44 13.53
CA LEU A 123 5.24 -17.71 12.81
C LEU A 123 4.26 -17.71 11.63
N LEU A 124 3.04 -17.20 11.84
CA LEU A 124 2.06 -17.12 10.77
C LEU A 124 2.47 -16.12 9.69
N ALA A 125 3.15 -15.03 10.03
CA ALA A 125 3.72 -14.13 9.04
C ALA A 125 4.81 -14.81 8.21
N LEU A 126 5.71 -15.59 8.85
CA LEU A 126 6.72 -16.39 8.12
C LEU A 126 6.07 -17.39 7.16
N LEU A 127 5.06 -18.13 7.63
CA LEU A 127 4.31 -19.08 6.80
C LEU A 127 3.49 -18.40 5.70
N SER A 128 3.17 -17.11 5.85
CA SER A 128 2.41 -16.35 4.86
C SER A 128 3.30 -15.77 3.76
N MET A 129 4.63 -15.81 3.89
CA MET A 129 5.53 -15.19 2.91
C MET A 129 5.33 -15.76 1.51
N GLY A 130 5.19 -17.08 1.35
CA GLY A 130 4.94 -17.70 0.04
C GLY A 130 3.66 -17.17 -0.62
N PRO A 131 2.48 -17.35 0.00
CA PRO A 131 1.22 -16.81 -0.52
C PRO A 131 1.26 -15.31 -0.83
N VAL A 132 1.90 -14.51 0.04
CA VAL A 132 2.01 -13.05 -0.13
C VAL A 132 2.91 -12.70 -1.33
N LEU A 133 4.12 -13.27 -1.40
CA LEU A 133 5.09 -12.99 -2.46
C LEU A 133 4.67 -13.49 -3.84
N LEU A 134 3.69 -14.40 -3.89
CA LEU A 134 3.09 -14.88 -5.13
C LEU A 134 1.98 -13.97 -5.66
N LEU A 135 1.41 -13.08 -4.84
CA LEU A 135 0.45 -12.07 -5.31
C LEU A 135 1.08 -11.22 -6.41
N GLU A 136 0.38 -11.02 -7.52
CA GLU A 136 0.91 -10.30 -8.68
C GLU A 136 1.44 -8.89 -8.36
N PRO A 137 0.79 -8.07 -7.50
CA PRO A 137 1.37 -6.81 -7.07
C PRO A 137 2.70 -6.98 -6.34
N MET A 138 2.86 -8.03 -5.52
CA MET A 138 4.13 -8.31 -4.85
C MET A 138 5.18 -8.74 -5.85
N ARG A 139 4.85 -9.67 -6.77
CA ARG A 139 5.77 -10.08 -7.84
C ARG A 139 6.32 -8.86 -8.57
N SER A 140 5.43 -8.01 -9.09
CA SER A 140 5.81 -6.80 -9.80
C SER A 140 6.62 -5.81 -8.95
N ASN A 141 6.39 -5.70 -7.63
CA ASN A 141 7.24 -4.83 -6.79
C ASN A 141 8.68 -5.36 -6.67
N PHE A 142 8.83 -6.68 -6.51
CA PHE A 142 10.16 -7.30 -6.43
C PHE A 142 10.85 -7.30 -7.79
N ASP A 143 10.15 -7.64 -8.87
CA ASP A 143 10.69 -7.70 -10.23
C ASP A 143 11.24 -6.32 -10.69
N PHE A 144 10.64 -5.23 -10.23
CA PHE A 144 11.06 -3.87 -10.59
C PHE A 144 11.96 -3.19 -9.54
N GLY A 145 11.99 -3.67 -8.29
CA GLY A 145 12.66 -3.00 -7.17
C GLY A 145 11.92 -1.74 -6.69
N GLN A 146 10.59 -1.77 -6.67
CA GLN A 146 9.75 -0.63 -6.33
C GLN A 146 9.84 -0.18 -4.86
N ILE A 147 9.61 1.11 -4.62
CA ILE A 147 9.61 1.72 -3.28
C ILE A 147 8.28 1.53 -2.52
N ASN A 148 7.22 1.05 -3.19
CA ASN A 148 5.87 1.08 -2.61
C ASN A 148 5.76 0.27 -1.31
N ILE A 149 6.52 -0.81 -1.15
CA ILE A 149 6.55 -1.62 0.08
C ILE A 149 7.08 -0.81 1.27
N ILE A 150 8.15 -0.01 1.06
CA ILE A 150 8.70 0.87 2.08
C ILE A 150 7.69 1.95 2.47
N LEU A 151 7.08 2.60 1.48
CA LEU A 151 6.06 3.64 1.73
C LEU A 151 4.83 3.06 2.45
N MET A 152 4.40 1.86 2.06
CA MET A 152 3.33 1.15 2.73
C MET A 152 3.69 0.81 4.17
N ALA A 153 4.92 0.37 4.43
CA ALA A 153 5.38 0.05 5.78
C ALA A 153 5.34 1.28 6.70
N LEU A 154 5.74 2.44 6.20
CA LEU A 154 5.60 3.73 6.91
C LEU A 154 4.13 4.02 7.26
N VAL A 155 3.22 3.88 6.29
CA VAL A 155 1.78 4.08 6.51
C VAL A 155 1.21 3.09 7.53
N VAL A 156 1.59 1.82 7.45
CA VAL A 156 1.16 0.76 8.39
C VAL A 156 1.68 1.09 9.80
N ALA A 157 2.95 1.47 9.94
CA ALA A 157 3.54 1.83 11.24
C ALA A 157 2.76 2.96 11.92
N ASP A 158 2.39 3.96 11.12
CA ASP A 158 1.68 5.15 11.57
C ASP A 158 0.23 4.85 11.98
N CYS A 159 -0.46 4.05 11.15
CA CYS A 159 -1.88 3.77 11.33
C CYS A 159 -2.17 2.68 12.37
N THR A 160 -1.22 1.80 12.68
CA THR A 160 -1.43 0.65 13.58
C THR A 160 -0.92 0.89 15.00
N GLY A 161 -0.32 2.05 15.27
CA GLY A 161 0.19 2.42 16.59
C GLY A 161 1.56 1.82 16.93
N VAL A 162 2.33 1.40 15.93
CA VAL A 162 3.76 1.08 16.10
C VAL A 162 4.53 2.37 16.40
N ILE A 163 4.20 3.44 15.69
CA ILE A 163 4.76 4.77 15.97
C ILE A 163 4.05 5.36 17.20
N PRO A 164 4.80 5.85 18.23
CA PRO A 164 4.22 6.49 19.39
C PRO A 164 3.27 7.64 19.01
N LYS A 165 2.19 7.84 19.78
CA LYS A 165 1.15 8.86 19.48
C LYS A 165 1.75 10.24 19.18
N ARG A 166 2.79 10.65 19.91
CA ARG A 166 3.51 11.94 19.74
C ARG A 166 4.28 12.11 18.42
N PHE A 167 4.54 11.02 17.69
CA PHE A 167 5.18 11.05 16.37
C PHE A 167 4.27 10.60 15.21
N ARG A 168 3.08 10.09 15.52
CA ARG A 168 2.06 9.75 14.51
C ARG A 168 1.83 10.83 13.44
N GLY A 169 1.68 10.46 12.19
CA GLY A 169 1.49 11.35 11.05
C GLY A 169 2.81 11.71 10.35
N VAL A 170 3.95 11.65 11.06
CA VAL A 170 5.26 11.93 10.44
C VAL A 170 5.60 10.90 9.37
N ALA A 171 5.32 9.61 9.59
CA ALA A 171 5.64 8.57 8.62
C ALA A 171 4.74 8.64 7.38
N ILE A 172 3.44 8.94 7.54
CA ILE A 172 2.55 9.24 6.41
C ILE A 172 3.06 10.46 5.64
N GLY A 173 3.46 11.54 6.34
CA GLY A 173 3.99 12.75 5.72
C GLY A 173 5.27 12.51 4.92
N LEU A 174 6.21 11.75 5.49
CA LEU A 174 7.45 11.36 4.80
C LEU A 174 7.16 10.49 3.57
N ALA A 175 6.25 9.52 3.69
CA ALA A 175 5.86 8.70 2.56
C ALA A 175 5.19 9.52 1.45
N ALA A 176 4.31 10.46 1.82
CA ALA A 176 3.61 11.37 0.92
C ALA A 176 4.56 12.34 0.20
N ALA A 177 5.62 12.77 0.88
CA ALA A 177 6.66 13.63 0.32
C ALA A 177 7.49 12.93 -0.75
N VAL A 178 7.73 11.62 -0.61
CA VAL A 178 8.40 10.82 -1.64
C VAL A 178 7.44 10.57 -2.81
N LYS A 179 6.23 10.08 -2.51
CA LYS A 179 5.19 9.79 -3.51
C LYS A 179 3.84 10.24 -2.95
N ILE A 180 3.07 11.00 -3.72
CA ILE A 180 1.83 11.62 -3.22
C ILE A 180 0.75 10.61 -2.78
N THR A 181 0.77 9.38 -3.30
CA THR A 181 -0.27 8.35 -3.03
C THR A 181 -0.53 8.11 -1.52
N PRO A 182 0.49 7.93 -0.66
CA PRO A 182 0.34 7.91 0.78
C PRO A 182 -0.46 9.05 1.43
N ALA A 183 -0.58 10.23 0.80
CA ALA A 183 -1.40 11.33 1.34
C ALA A 183 -2.88 10.94 1.50
N ALA A 184 -3.37 9.96 0.73
CA ALA A 184 -4.73 9.44 0.89
C ALA A 184 -4.99 8.86 2.30
N PHE A 185 -3.95 8.40 3.01
CA PHE A 185 -4.08 7.88 4.37
C PHE A 185 -4.28 8.97 5.44
N LEU A 186 -4.16 10.25 5.08
CA LEU A 186 -4.70 11.33 5.91
C LEU A 186 -6.20 11.15 6.15
N LEU A 187 -6.93 10.48 5.25
CA LEU A 187 -8.33 10.12 5.47
C LEU A 187 -8.50 9.19 6.68
N VAL A 188 -7.57 8.26 6.94
CA VAL A 188 -7.61 7.42 8.16
C VAL A 188 -7.50 8.29 9.40
N LEU A 189 -6.59 9.27 9.40
CA LEU A 189 -6.41 10.20 10.52
C LEU A 189 -7.63 11.12 10.68
N LEU A 190 -8.20 11.60 9.58
CA LEU A 190 -9.40 12.45 9.56
C LEU A 190 -10.61 11.71 10.14
N VAL A 191 -10.82 10.47 9.71
CA VAL A 191 -11.88 9.59 10.23
C VAL A 191 -11.70 9.32 11.73
N ARG A 192 -10.46 9.22 12.20
CA ARG A 192 -10.12 9.12 13.63
C ARG A 192 -10.20 10.46 14.38
N ARG A 193 -10.48 11.58 13.69
CA ARG A 193 -10.41 12.96 14.22
C ARG A 193 -9.05 13.30 14.82
N ASP A 194 -7.98 12.69 14.32
CA ASP A 194 -6.61 12.87 14.81
C ASP A 194 -5.94 14.06 14.09
N PHE A 195 -6.51 15.26 14.29
CA PHE A 195 -6.06 16.49 13.62
C PHE A 195 -4.62 16.87 13.96
N ARG A 196 -4.14 16.51 15.15
CA ARG A 196 -2.73 16.69 15.55
C ARG A 196 -1.79 15.86 14.67
N SER A 197 -2.16 14.63 14.32
CA SER A 197 -1.38 13.80 13.38
C SER A 197 -1.44 14.34 11.95
N ILE A 198 -2.60 14.85 11.51
CA ILE A 198 -2.71 15.52 10.21
C ILE A 198 -1.76 16.72 10.14
N GLY A 199 -1.77 17.58 11.16
CA GLY A 199 -0.88 18.74 11.25
C GLY A 199 0.60 18.34 11.18
N ARG A 200 1.01 17.28 11.87
CA ARG A 200 2.39 16.76 11.81
C ARG A 200 2.76 16.17 10.45
N SER A 201 1.83 15.49 9.78
CA SER A 201 2.04 15.01 8.43
C SER A 201 2.24 16.17 7.45
N LEU A 202 1.41 17.21 7.54
CA LEU A 202 1.54 18.40 6.71
C LEU A 202 2.86 19.14 7.00
N ALA A 203 3.22 19.31 8.27
CA ALA A 203 4.50 19.89 8.65
C ALA A 203 5.70 19.09 8.11
N THR A 204 5.63 17.76 8.15
CA THR A 204 6.66 16.88 7.58
C THR A 204 6.80 17.11 6.07
N ILE A 205 5.67 17.15 5.35
CA ILE A 205 5.67 17.45 3.91
C ILE A 205 6.30 18.81 3.65
N LEU A 206 5.87 19.86 4.37
CA LEU A 206 6.42 21.22 4.20
C LEU A 206 7.94 21.28 4.45
N VAL A 207 8.43 20.59 5.48
CA VAL A 207 9.87 20.50 5.76
C VAL A 207 10.61 19.81 4.60
N THR A 208 10.10 18.67 4.12
CA THR A 208 10.74 17.96 2.99
C THR A 208 10.70 18.75 1.68
N VAL A 209 9.62 19.48 1.41
CA VAL A 209 9.52 20.40 0.28
C VAL A 209 10.52 21.54 0.43
N GLY A 210 10.63 22.13 1.63
CA GLY A 210 11.61 23.16 1.95
C GLY A 210 13.05 22.68 1.75
N LEU A 211 13.38 21.45 2.17
CA LEU A 211 14.68 20.83 1.90
C LEU A 211 14.94 20.67 0.39
N GLY A 212 13.91 20.29 -0.37
CA GLY A 212 13.96 20.26 -1.83
C GLY A 212 14.31 21.63 -2.43
N PHE A 213 13.61 22.70 -2.02
CA PHE A 213 13.91 24.05 -2.50
C PHE A 213 15.28 24.56 -2.05
N TRP A 214 15.73 24.19 -0.86
CA TRP A 214 17.02 24.62 -0.33
C TRP A 214 18.19 23.99 -1.08
N LEU A 215 18.11 22.68 -1.38
CA LEU A 215 19.20 21.92 -2.00
C LEU A 215 19.08 21.83 -3.54
N LEU A 216 17.86 21.89 -4.07
CA LEU A 216 17.54 21.72 -5.49
C LEU A 216 16.49 22.76 -5.94
N PRO A 217 16.79 24.08 -5.89
CA PRO A 217 15.80 25.14 -6.13
C PRO A 217 15.17 25.07 -7.53
N GLN A 218 15.98 24.88 -8.57
CA GLN A 218 15.49 24.83 -9.97
C GLN A 218 14.64 23.59 -10.24
N SER A 219 15.11 22.41 -9.79
CA SER A 219 14.35 21.17 -9.92
C SER A 219 13.06 21.22 -9.12
N SER A 220 13.06 21.84 -7.94
CA SER A 220 11.86 22.05 -7.13
C SER A 220 10.87 22.99 -7.79
N MET A 221 11.34 24.11 -8.35
CA MET A 221 10.49 25.03 -9.09
C MET A 221 9.81 24.31 -10.26
N TRP A 222 10.59 23.65 -11.12
CA TRP A 222 10.06 22.88 -12.25
C TRP A 222 9.08 21.78 -11.80
N PHE A 223 9.42 21.04 -10.76
CA PHE A 223 8.58 19.95 -10.28
C PHE A 223 7.21 20.46 -9.85
N TRP A 224 7.16 21.49 -8.99
CA TRP A 224 5.91 21.96 -8.40
C TRP A 224 5.04 22.78 -9.35
N THR A 225 5.57 23.38 -10.42
CA THR A 225 4.75 24.09 -11.42
C THR A 225 4.45 23.31 -12.69
N THR A 226 5.23 22.27 -12.99
CA THR A 226 5.15 21.60 -14.29
C THR A 226 5.03 20.09 -14.13
N GLU A 227 6.06 19.42 -13.61
CA GLU A 227 6.10 17.95 -13.54
C GLU A 227 4.96 17.36 -12.70
N PHE A 228 4.59 18.03 -11.59
CA PHE A 228 3.55 17.58 -10.68
C PHE A 228 2.16 17.50 -11.35
N PHE A 229 1.87 18.42 -12.27
CA PHE A 229 0.58 18.49 -12.97
C PHE A 229 0.55 17.66 -14.26
N ALA A 230 1.67 17.08 -14.70
CA ALA A 230 1.72 16.21 -15.85
C ALA A 230 1.11 14.82 -15.51
N THR A 231 -0.18 14.62 -15.79
CA THR A 231 -0.91 13.40 -15.42
C THR A 231 -0.58 12.18 -16.28
N GLY A 232 -0.09 12.36 -17.50
CA GLY A 232 0.27 11.28 -18.44
C GLY A 232 1.65 10.66 -18.23
N ARG A 233 2.44 11.14 -17.25
CA ARG A 233 3.85 10.75 -17.07
C ARG A 233 4.07 9.31 -16.58
N ALA A 234 3.06 8.71 -15.97
CA ALA A 234 3.13 7.35 -15.44
C ALA A 234 2.70 6.27 -16.45
N GLY A 235 2.11 6.68 -17.58
CA GLY A 235 1.60 5.78 -18.62
C GLY A 235 0.24 6.22 -19.16
N ALA A 236 -0.16 5.63 -20.29
CA ALA A 236 -1.46 5.88 -20.90
C ALA A 236 -2.59 5.29 -20.02
N PRO A 237 -3.72 5.99 -19.83
CA PRO A 237 -4.80 5.52 -18.95
C PRO A 237 -5.33 4.13 -19.30
N ASP A 238 -5.41 3.78 -20.58
CA ASP A 238 -5.88 2.49 -21.10
C ASP A 238 -4.90 1.32 -20.91
N PHE A 239 -3.66 1.59 -20.48
CA PHE A 239 -2.63 0.58 -20.27
C PHE A 239 -3.16 -0.62 -19.48
N PHE A 240 -2.94 -1.83 -19.97
CA PHE A 240 -3.58 -3.05 -19.46
C PHE A 240 -3.36 -3.30 -17.96
N ARG A 241 -2.18 -2.91 -17.43
CA ARG A 241 -1.88 -3.03 -16.00
C ARG A 241 -2.58 -1.97 -15.15
N ASN A 242 -3.14 -0.91 -15.72
CA ASN A 242 -3.90 0.10 -14.98
C ASN A 242 -5.23 -0.50 -14.51
N GLN A 243 -5.28 -0.77 -13.20
CA GLN A 243 -6.42 -1.40 -12.52
C GLN A 243 -7.20 -0.40 -11.65
N ALA A 244 -6.87 0.90 -11.71
CA ALA A 244 -7.76 1.95 -11.19
C ALA A 244 -9.05 2.04 -12.02
N ALA A 245 -10.06 2.75 -11.49
CA ALA A 245 -11.29 3.03 -12.23
C ALA A 245 -11.01 3.73 -13.58
N THR A 246 -10.00 4.59 -13.62
CA THR A 246 -9.55 5.26 -14.86
C THR A 246 -9.15 4.28 -15.96
N GLY A 247 -8.55 3.13 -15.61
CA GLY A 247 -8.13 2.13 -16.59
C GLY A 247 -9.31 1.49 -17.30
N VAL A 248 -10.33 1.11 -16.52
CA VAL A 248 -11.57 0.56 -17.07
C VAL A 248 -12.32 1.61 -17.89
N ILE A 249 -12.43 2.84 -17.38
CA ILE A 249 -13.08 3.95 -18.09
C ILE A 249 -12.43 4.19 -19.46
N ALA A 250 -11.09 4.24 -19.51
CA ALA A 250 -10.34 4.47 -20.75
C ALA A 250 -10.47 3.29 -21.73
N ARG A 251 -10.35 2.04 -21.26
CA ARG A 251 -10.49 0.84 -22.12
C ARG A 251 -11.91 0.66 -22.68
N LEU A 252 -12.92 1.20 -22.01
CA LEU A 252 -14.29 1.28 -22.53
C LEU A 252 -14.50 2.40 -23.57
N GLY A 253 -13.44 3.11 -23.96
CA GLY A 253 -13.45 4.13 -25.01
C GLY A 253 -13.84 5.53 -24.55
N ALA A 254 -13.90 5.79 -23.24
CA ALA A 254 -14.10 7.15 -22.77
C ALA A 254 -12.80 7.96 -22.86
N GLU A 255 -12.88 9.13 -23.49
CA GLU A 255 -11.73 10.01 -23.72
C GLU A 255 -12.00 11.45 -23.27
N GLY A 256 -10.93 12.25 -23.16
CA GLY A 256 -10.98 13.69 -22.90
C GLY A 256 -11.84 14.09 -21.70
N ARG A 257 -12.79 15.02 -21.93
CA ARG A 257 -13.66 15.56 -20.87
C ARG A 257 -14.60 14.51 -20.31
N LEU A 258 -15.09 13.57 -21.14
CA LEU A 258 -15.99 12.51 -20.68
C LEU A 258 -15.26 11.59 -19.69
N ALA A 259 -14.06 11.12 -20.04
CA ALA A 259 -13.24 10.30 -19.15
C ALA A 259 -12.98 11.00 -17.81
N SER A 260 -12.67 12.29 -17.85
CA SER A 260 -12.41 13.11 -16.66
C SER A 260 -13.64 13.20 -15.75
N ILE A 261 -14.83 13.44 -16.33
CA ILE A 261 -16.10 13.49 -15.57
C ILE A 261 -16.40 12.12 -14.94
N LEU A 262 -16.31 11.05 -15.72
CA LEU A 262 -16.55 9.69 -15.22
C LEU A 262 -15.60 9.31 -14.09
N TRP A 263 -14.32 9.67 -14.22
CA TRP A 263 -13.33 9.44 -13.16
C TRP A 263 -13.65 10.23 -11.90
N VAL A 264 -13.92 11.54 -12.00
CA VAL A 264 -14.23 12.38 -10.84
C VAL A 264 -15.48 11.89 -10.11
N LEU A 265 -16.54 11.54 -10.84
CA LEU A 265 -17.76 10.98 -10.24
C LEU A 265 -17.50 9.63 -9.56
N SER A 266 -16.76 8.74 -10.21
CA SER A 266 -16.38 7.43 -9.64
C SER A 266 -15.53 7.61 -8.38
N ALA A 267 -14.51 8.48 -8.44
CA ALA A 267 -13.64 8.80 -7.32
C ALA A 267 -14.43 9.40 -6.15
N ALA A 268 -15.36 10.32 -6.40
CA ALA A 268 -16.22 10.89 -5.36
C ALA A 268 -17.07 9.80 -4.67
N VAL A 269 -17.66 8.88 -5.43
CA VAL A 269 -18.44 7.75 -4.88
C VAL A 269 -17.53 6.82 -4.07
N ILE A 270 -16.39 6.41 -4.62
CA ILE A 270 -15.42 5.51 -3.97
C ILE A 270 -14.92 6.11 -2.66
N VAL A 271 -14.47 7.38 -2.68
CA VAL A 271 -13.94 8.07 -1.50
C VAL A 271 -15.02 8.28 -0.45
N SER A 272 -16.24 8.65 -0.84
CA SER A 272 -17.36 8.83 0.11
C SER A 272 -17.75 7.51 0.77
N ALA A 273 -17.84 6.43 -0.01
CA ALA A 273 -18.12 5.09 0.48
C ALA A 273 -17.02 4.60 1.44
N ALA A 274 -15.76 4.85 1.09
CA ALA A 274 -14.61 4.49 1.91
C ALA A 274 -14.55 5.30 3.22
N ALA A 275 -14.75 6.62 3.15
CA ALA A 275 -14.77 7.48 4.33
C ALA A 275 -15.86 7.07 5.33
N TRP A 276 -17.08 6.84 4.84
CA TRP A 276 -18.20 6.43 5.67
C TRP A 276 -17.98 5.04 6.28
N SER A 277 -17.59 4.04 5.48
CA SER A 277 -17.36 2.68 5.98
C SER A 277 -16.15 2.61 6.93
N ALA A 278 -15.02 3.25 6.58
CA ALA A 278 -13.86 3.34 7.45
C ALA A 278 -14.17 4.04 8.77
N TYR A 279 -15.07 5.03 8.78
CA TYR A 279 -15.56 5.66 10.01
C TYR A 279 -16.30 4.69 10.91
N ARG A 280 -17.23 3.90 10.35
CA ARG A 280 -17.96 2.88 11.10
C ARG A 280 -17.03 1.82 11.68
N PHE A 281 -16.10 1.29 10.89
CA PHE A 281 -15.11 0.31 11.35
C PHE A 281 -14.14 0.89 12.38
N THR A 282 -13.75 2.16 12.23
CA THR A 282 -12.92 2.84 13.23
C THR A 282 -13.64 2.97 14.56
N ARG A 283 -14.94 3.34 14.53
CA ARG A 283 -15.76 3.44 15.74
C ARG A 283 -16.04 2.09 16.41
N SER A 284 -16.01 0.98 15.67
CA SER A 284 -16.11 -0.38 16.23
C SER A 284 -14.77 -0.98 16.68
N GLY A 285 -13.67 -0.21 16.65
CA GLY A 285 -12.33 -0.69 17.03
C GLY A 285 -11.59 -1.49 15.95
N GLU A 286 -12.19 -1.68 14.78
CA GLU A 286 -11.63 -2.45 13.66
C GLU A 286 -10.70 -1.59 12.78
N HIS A 287 -9.67 -1.03 13.40
CA HIS A 287 -8.77 -0.04 12.80
C HIS A 287 -7.99 -0.56 11.58
N LEU A 288 -7.62 -1.85 11.54
CA LEU A 288 -6.92 -2.44 10.41
C LEU A 288 -7.85 -2.57 9.19
N ILE A 289 -9.12 -2.91 9.39
CA ILE A 289 -10.09 -2.97 8.29
C ILE A 289 -10.36 -1.57 7.73
N ALA A 290 -10.49 -0.56 8.60
CA ALA A 290 -10.59 0.84 8.16
C ALA A 290 -9.38 1.27 7.32
N LEU A 291 -8.16 0.88 7.72
CA LEU A 291 -6.95 1.12 6.94
C LEU A 291 -7.01 0.44 5.56
N SER A 292 -7.40 -0.84 5.50
CA SER A 292 -7.53 -1.60 4.25
C SER A 292 -8.55 -0.99 3.29
N ILE A 293 -9.67 -0.48 3.81
CA ILE A 293 -10.71 0.20 3.01
C ILE A 293 -10.15 1.48 2.38
N VAL A 294 -9.44 2.31 3.16
CA VAL A 294 -8.83 3.54 2.63
C VAL A 294 -7.74 3.22 1.61
N ALA A 295 -6.94 2.19 1.85
CA ALA A 295 -5.94 1.73 0.88
C ALA A 295 -6.59 1.32 -0.45
N LEU A 296 -7.63 0.49 -0.40
CA LEU A 296 -8.38 0.05 -1.58
C LEU A 296 -8.97 1.23 -2.36
N ALA A 297 -9.60 2.16 -1.65
CA ALA A 297 -10.18 3.37 -2.24
C ALA A 297 -9.13 4.28 -2.87
N SER A 298 -7.96 4.42 -2.25
CA SER A 298 -6.86 5.24 -2.78
C SER A 298 -6.35 4.73 -4.13
N LEU A 299 -6.38 3.40 -4.34
CA LEU A 299 -5.94 2.76 -5.57
C LEU A 299 -7.03 2.78 -6.65
N LEU A 300 -8.29 2.52 -6.27
CA LEU A 300 -9.44 2.58 -7.17
C LEU A 300 -9.67 4.00 -7.71
N ALA A 301 -9.57 5.01 -6.85
CA ALA A 301 -9.81 6.40 -7.20
C ALA A 301 -8.59 7.12 -7.79
N ALA A 302 -7.40 6.49 -7.78
CA ALA A 302 -6.19 7.09 -8.32
C ALA A 302 -6.36 7.46 -9.81
N PRO A 303 -5.73 8.55 -10.28
CA PRO A 303 -5.71 8.87 -11.71
C PRO A 303 -4.97 7.82 -12.54
N PHE A 304 -4.09 7.03 -11.90
CA PHE A 304 -3.35 5.95 -12.52
C PHE A 304 -2.86 4.96 -11.43
N ALA A 305 -3.28 3.70 -11.50
CA ALA A 305 -2.80 2.65 -10.58
C ALA A 305 -2.51 1.35 -11.31
N VAL A 306 -1.28 1.23 -11.80
CA VAL A 306 -0.75 -0.04 -12.31
C VAL A 306 -0.56 -1.06 -11.20
N THR A 307 -0.52 -2.33 -11.57
CA THR A 307 -0.61 -3.45 -10.62
C THR A 307 0.36 -3.40 -9.45
N HIS A 308 1.62 -3.00 -9.64
CA HIS A 308 2.58 -2.87 -8.52
C HIS A 308 2.19 -1.78 -7.50
N HIS A 309 1.33 -0.82 -7.83
CA HIS A 309 0.78 0.12 -6.84
C HIS A 309 -0.15 -0.57 -5.83
N TRP A 310 -0.72 -1.74 -6.17
CA TRP A 310 -1.67 -2.49 -5.35
C TRP A 310 -0.99 -3.32 -4.26
N ALA A 311 0.12 -2.82 -3.71
CA ALA A 311 0.90 -3.48 -2.68
C ALA A 311 0.07 -3.80 -1.42
N TYR A 312 -0.97 -3.01 -1.13
CA TYR A 312 -1.89 -3.22 -0.02
C TYR A 312 -2.69 -4.52 -0.09
N SER A 313 -2.71 -5.21 -1.23
CA SER A 313 -3.28 -6.55 -1.37
C SER A 313 -2.69 -7.58 -0.40
N ILE A 314 -1.49 -7.34 0.17
CA ILE A 314 -0.93 -8.17 1.23
C ILE A 314 -1.85 -8.30 2.45
N LEU A 315 -2.71 -7.31 2.71
CA LEU A 315 -3.63 -7.32 3.86
C LEU A 315 -4.77 -8.34 3.69
N LEU A 316 -5.01 -8.86 2.48
CA LEU A 316 -6.00 -9.91 2.25
C LEU A 316 -5.67 -11.19 3.03
N ILE A 317 -4.38 -11.56 3.09
CA ILE A 317 -3.90 -12.78 3.75
C ILE A 317 -4.17 -12.78 5.27
N PRO A 318 -3.72 -11.79 6.05
CA PRO A 318 -4.00 -11.76 7.50
C PRO A 318 -5.49 -11.68 7.80
N ILE A 319 -6.30 -10.97 7.00
CA ILE A 319 -7.77 -10.93 7.18
C ILE A 319 -8.39 -12.30 6.87
N LEU A 320 -7.90 -13.04 5.87
CA LEU A 320 -8.37 -14.39 5.56
C LEU A 320 -8.08 -15.38 6.71
N ILE A 321 -6.93 -15.23 7.36
CA ILE A 321 -6.49 -16.06 8.50
C ILE A 321 -7.35 -15.75 9.74
N ALA A 322 -7.59 -14.48 10.03
CA ALA A 322 -8.27 -13.99 11.22
C ALA A 322 -9.64 -14.66 11.48
N PRO A 323 -9.84 -15.33 12.62
CA PRO A 323 -11.07 -16.08 12.92
C PRO A 323 -12.35 -15.23 12.89
N GLN A 324 -12.27 -13.98 13.35
CA GLN A 324 -13.39 -13.04 13.44
C GLN A 324 -13.95 -12.62 12.07
N TYR A 325 -13.21 -12.85 10.98
CA TYR A 325 -13.64 -12.58 9.60
C TYR A 325 -13.96 -13.86 8.81
N ARG A 326 -14.25 -14.98 9.51
CA ARG A 326 -14.56 -16.27 8.86
C ARG A 326 -15.69 -16.18 7.83
N SER A 327 -16.74 -15.40 8.10
CA SER A 327 -17.86 -15.23 7.17
C SER A 327 -17.48 -14.47 5.89
N TRP A 328 -16.36 -13.74 5.89
CA TRP A 328 -15.86 -12.97 4.74
C TRP A 328 -14.92 -13.79 3.85
N ARG A 329 -14.50 -14.98 4.31
CA ARG A 329 -13.50 -15.81 3.63
C ARG A 329 -13.84 -16.15 2.17
N PRO A 330 -15.09 -16.43 1.76
CA PRO A 330 -15.38 -16.67 0.35
C PRO A 330 -14.98 -15.47 -0.51
N LEU A 331 -15.41 -14.27 -0.14
CA LEU A 331 -15.11 -13.05 -0.89
C LEU A 331 -13.62 -12.69 -0.85
N ILE A 332 -13.00 -12.72 0.33
CA ILE A 332 -11.58 -12.40 0.50
C ILE A 332 -10.71 -13.44 -0.20
N GLY A 333 -11.10 -14.71 -0.16
CA GLY A 333 -10.45 -15.80 -0.89
C GLY A 333 -10.50 -15.59 -2.40
N THR A 334 -11.68 -15.25 -2.95
CA THR A 334 -11.82 -14.90 -4.36
C THR A 334 -10.96 -13.69 -4.73
N ALA A 335 -10.96 -12.62 -3.93
CA ALA A 335 -10.08 -11.48 -4.16
C ALA A 335 -8.61 -11.86 -4.14
N THR A 336 -8.19 -12.67 -3.16
CA THR A 336 -6.83 -13.18 -3.05
C THR A 336 -6.43 -13.97 -4.30
N LEU A 337 -7.32 -14.84 -4.81
CA LEU A 337 -7.08 -15.59 -6.05
C LEU A 337 -6.96 -14.69 -7.28
N VAL A 338 -7.80 -13.66 -7.40
CA VAL A 338 -7.71 -12.67 -8.49
C VAL A 338 -6.37 -11.93 -8.46
N PHE A 339 -5.94 -11.47 -7.27
CA PHE A 339 -4.64 -10.83 -7.10
C PHE A 339 -3.45 -11.79 -7.25
N LEU A 340 -3.62 -13.07 -6.92
CA LEU A 340 -2.62 -14.12 -7.13
C LEU A 340 -2.40 -14.39 -8.63
N ILE A 341 -3.48 -14.50 -9.39
CA ILE A 341 -3.44 -14.76 -10.83
C ILE A 341 -2.93 -13.52 -11.56
N GLY A 342 -3.47 -12.33 -11.27
CA GLY A 342 -3.15 -11.10 -11.98
C GLY A 342 -3.50 -11.18 -13.48
N PRO A 343 -4.79 -11.39 -13.83
CA PRO A 343 -5.20 -11.76 -15.18
C PRO A 343 -5.15 -10.61 -16.20
N ASN A 344 -4.69 -9.41 -15.82
CA ASN A 344 -4.64 -8.23 -16.70
C ASN A 344 -3.87 -8.44 -18.01
N PHE A 345 -2.94 -9.39 -18.07
CA PHE A 345 -2.20 -9.72 -19.29
C PHE A 345 -3.07 -10.21 -20.45
N VAL A 346 -4.29 -10.69 -20.21
CA VAL A 346 -5.21 -11.08 -21.30
C VAL A 346 -5.60 -9.89 -22.18
N LEU A 347 -5.40 -8.66 -21.71
CA LEU A 347 -5.65 -7.42 -22.45
C LEU A 347 -4.47 -6.97 -23.31
N GLN A 348 -3.33 -7.65 -23.26
CA GLN A 348 -2.15 -7.25 -24.03
C GLN A 348 -2.29 -7.60 -25.52
N SER A 349 -3.04 -8.65 -25.85
CA SER A 349 -3.22 -9.09 -27.24
C SER A 349 -4.53 -8.57 -27.82
N ALA A 350 -4.53 -8.31 -29.12
CA ALA A 350 -5.74 -7.96 -29.86
C ALA A 350 -6.76 -9.11 -29.81
N SER A 351 -8.05 -8.76 -29.71
CA SER A 351 -9.17 -9.69 -29.81
C SER A 351 -9.56 -9.93 -31.28
N SER A 352 -10.07 -11.12 -31.61
CA SER A 352 -10.59 -11.44 -32.95
C SER A 352 -12.04 -10.99 -33.18
N GLY A 353 -12.73 -10.50 -32.14
CA GLY A 353 -14.11 -10.00 -32.24
C GLY A 353 -14.65 -9.41 -30.92
N TRP A 354 -15.83 -8.79 -30.98
CA TRP A 354 -16.38 -8.02 -29.85
C TRP A 354 -16.74 -8.86 -28.62
N VAL A 355 -17.18 -10.12 -28.80
CA VAL A 355 -17.48 -11.03 -27.68
C VAL A 355 -16.20 -11.36 -26.91
N GLU A 356 -15.14 -11.72 -27.63
CA GLU A 356 -13.85 -12.00 -27.02
C GLU A 356 -13.29 -10.75 -26.33
N ALA A 357 -13.41 -9.58 -26.95
CA ALA A 357 -13.00 -8.30 -26.35
C ALA A 357 -13.72 -8.06 -25.01
N ALA A 358 -15.04 -8.25 -24.97
CA ALA A 358 -15.83 -8.08 -23.75
C ALA A 358 -15.42 -9.07 -22.64
N VAL A 359 -15.20 -10.34 -22.99
CA VAL A 359 -14.73 -11.37 -22.05
C VAL A 359 -13.33 -11.03 -21.52
N ARG A 360 -12.41 -10.62 -22.40
CA ARG A 360 -11.07 -10.18 -22.02
C ARG A 360 -11.11 -8.94 -21.13
N GLU A 361 -11.99 -7.98 -21.37
CA GLU A 361 -12.16 -6.81 -20.51
C GLU A 361 -12.61 -7.20 -19.10
N VAL A 362 -13.61 -8.08 -18.97
CA VAL A 362 -14.06 -8.56 -17.65
C VAL A 362 -12.95 -9.30 -16.91
N ILE A 363 -12.25 -10.22 -17.59
CA ILE A 363 -11.16 -11.00 -16.98
C ILE A 363 -9.98 -10.10 -16.62
N GLY A 364 -9.55 -9.26 -17.55
CA GLY A 364 -8.37 -8.40 -17.42
C GLY A 364 -8.55 -7.23 -16.45
N SER A 365 -9.79 -6.78 -16.25
CA SER A 365 -10.15 -5.76 -15.25
C SER A 365 -10.62 -6.36 -13.92
N SER A 366 -10.50 -7.68 -13.73
CA SER A 366 -11.03 -8.35 -12.54
C SER A 366 -10.41 -7.89 -11.22
N GLN A 367 -9.15 -7.40 -11.20
CA GLN A 367 -8.55 -6.81 -10.00
C GLN A 367 -9.28 -5.52 -9.59
N CYS A 368 -9.64 -4.66 -10.55
CA CYS A 368 -10.49 -3.49 -10.33
C CYS A 368 -11.91 -3.90 -9.88
N LEU A 369 -12.54 -4.85 -10.59
CA LEU A 369 -13.91 -5.28 -10.31
C LEU A 369 -14.04 -5.91 -8.92
N ILE A 370 -13.13 -6.81 -8.53
CA ILE A 370 -13.17 -7.43 -7.21
C ILE A 370 -12.88 -6.43 -6.09
N ALA A 371 -12.05 -5.41 -6.35
CA ALA A 371 -11.83 -4.31 -5.43
C ALA A 371 -13.11 -3.46 -5.23
N LEU A 372 -13.87 -3.19 -6.29
CA LEU A 372 -15.18 -2.53 -6.16
C LEU A 372 -16.17 -3.37 -5.35
N VAL A 373 -16.20 -4.69 -5.56
CA VAL A 373 -17.03 -5.61 -4.78
C VAL A 373 -16.62 -5.63 -3.31
N LEU A 374 -15.32 -5.66 -3.01
CA LEU A 374 -14.80 -5.58 -1.64
C LEU A 374 -15.23 -4.27 -0.94
N LEU A 375 -15.15 -3.14 -1.64
CA LEU A 375 -15.60 -1.85 -1.11
C LEU A 375 -17.11 -1.86 -0.85
N GLY A 376 -17.92 -2.37 -1.79
CA GLY A 376 -19.36 -2.52 -1.62
C GLY A 376 -19.72 -3.41 -0.43
N ALA A 377 -19.03 -4.55 -0.28
CA ALA A 377 -19.21 -5.45 0.87
C ALA A 377 -18.82 -4.78 2.19
N ALA A 378 -17.74 -3.99 2.21
CA ALA A 378 -17.33 -3.22 3.37
C ALA A 378 -18.40 -2.17 3.76
N VAL A 379 -19.02 -1.51 2.78
CA VAL A 379 -20.14 -0.59 3.02
C VAL A 379 -21.34 -1.32 3.62
N VAL A 380 -21.71 -2.49 3.08
CA VAL A 380 -22.83 -3.28 3.64
C VAL A 380 -22.51 -3.72 5.07
N ALA A 381 -21.31 -4.25 5.32
CA ALA A 381 -20.89 -4.67 6.65
C ALA A 381 -20.80 -3.51 7.65
N ALA A 382 -20.41 -2.31 7.22
CA ALA A 382 -20.34 -1.12 8.07
C ALA A 382 -21.70 -0.69 8.66
N ARG A 383 -22.81 -1.07 8.01
CA ARG A 383 -24.18 -0.78 8.52
C ARG A 383 -24.48 -1.47 9.83
N SER A 384 -23.96 -2.69 10.03
CA SER A 384 -24.20 -3.49 11.24
C SER A 384 -23.14 -3.31 12.33
N ARG A 385 -22.08 -2.52 12.09
CA ARG A 385 -21.06 -2.24 13.10
C ARG A 385 -21.59 -1.29 14.16
N THR A 386 -21.52 -1.71 15.42
CA THR A 386 -21.85 -0.87 16.59
C THR A 386 -20.60 -0.15 17.07
N PRO A 387 -20.70 1.14 17.41
CA PRO A 387 -19.59 1.85 18.07
C PRO A 387 -19.24 1.17 19.40
N LEU A 388 -17.96 1.13 19.73
CA LEU A 388 -17.53 0.86 21.10
C LEU A 388 -18.02 2.03 21.99
N PRO A 389 -18.37 1.77 23.27
CA PRO A 389 -18.65 2.84 24.22
C PRO A 389 -17.48 3.83 24.20
N ASP A 390 -17.76 5.12 24.09
CA ASP A 390 -16.73 6.14 24.27
C ASP A 390 -16.24 5.97 25.71
N VAL A 391 -15.04 5.39 25.89
CA VAL A 391 -14.36 5.43 27.19
C VAL A 391 -14.00 6.90 27.36
N GLU A 392 -14.79 7.61 28.17
CA GLU A 392 -14.46 8.96 28.62
C GLU A 392 -13.00 8.93 29.09
N THR A 393 -12.17 9.65 28.35
CA THR A 393 -10.78 9.88 28.73
C THR A 393 -10.77 11.19 29.50
N ASP A 394 -10.34 11.09 30.76
CA ASP A 394 -9.93 12.17 31.66
C ASP A 394 -11.06 12.92 32.41
N ALA A 395 -11.77 12.20 33.29
CA ALA A 395 -12.06 12.77 34.60
C ALA A 395 -10.78 12.68 35.44
N VAL A 396 -9.97 13.73 35.42
CA VAL A 396 -8.94 13.96 36.45
C VAL A 396 -9.68 13.97 37.79
N PRO A 397 -9.36 13.11 38.77
CA PRO A 397 -9.86 13.32 40.12
C PRO A 397 -9.34 14.68 40.54
N ALA A 398 -10.24 15.61 40.85
CA ALA A 398 -9.83 16.81 41.57
C ALA A 398 -9.18 16.32 42.88
N ASP A 399 -7.89 16.61 43.04
CA ASP A 399 -7.25 16.59 44.35
C ASP A 399 -8.02 17.59 45.20
N ASP A 400 -8.96 17.07 46.00
CA ASP A 400 -9.40 17.75 47.22
C ASP A 400 -8.25 17.64 48.21
N ASP A 401 -7.29 18.57 48.09
CA ASP A 401 -6.34 18.86 49.15
C ASP A 401 -7.12 19.46 50.32
N ALA A 402 -7.54 18.56 51.22
CA ALA A 402 -8.03 18.89 52.54
C ALA A 402 -6.90 19.57 53.32
N LEU A 403 -6.92 20.90 53.36
CA LEU A 403 -6.24 21.69 54.37
C LEU A 403 -6.90 21.43 55.73
N GLU A 404 -6.40 20.44 56.48
CA GLU A 404 -6.59 20.40 57.93
C GLU A 404 -5.71 21.46 58.60
N PRO A 405 -6.27 22.38 59.41
CA PRO A 405 -5.48 23.27 60.24
C PRO A 405 -4.97 22.51 61.47
N ALA A 406 -3.66 22.56 61.69
CA ALA A 406 -3.01 22.08 62.91
C ALA A 406 -3.66 22.72 64.14
N ARG A 407 -4.23 21.88 65.02
CA ARG A 407 -4.66 22.29 66.36
C ARG A 407 -3.46 22.31 67.29
N SER A 408 -3.16 23.49 67.82
CA SER A 408 -2.61 23.70 69.17
C SER A 408 -3.73 23.63 70.19
#